data_AF-A0A2E2KGK6-F1
#
_entry.id   AF-A0A2E2KGK6-F1
#
_cell.length_a   1.000
_cell.length_b   1.000
_cell.length_c   1.000
_cell.angle_alpha   90.00
_cell.angle_beta   90.00
_cell.angle_gamma   90.00
#
_symmetry.space_group_name_H-M   'P 1'
#
loop_
_entity.id
_entity.type
_entity.pdbx_description
1 polymer ?
#
loop_
_entity_poly.entity_id
_entity_poly.type
_entity_poly.pdbx_seq_one_letter_code
_entity_poly.pdbx_strand_id
1 'polypeptide(L)'
;MSQFLTHYNYWVVIALMMIGFFVVIAQGNLVKKLIGLNIFQTSVFIMYISAGKVSGGSAPILSDSVALYSNPLPHVLILTAIVVGIATTALGLSLVLRIKKAYGSIEEDDIQRRDPSC
;
A
#
# COMPACT_ATOMS: atom_id res chain seq x y z
N MET A 1 -30.03 -8.90 -1.69
CA MET A 1 -28.91 -9.44 -2.49
C MET A 1 -28.03 -8.36 -3.13
N SER A 2 -28.54 -7.16 -3.44
CA SER A 2 -27.76 -6.09 -4.12
C SER A 2 -26.71 -5.37 -3.25
N GLN A 3 -26.94 -5.22 -1.95
CA GLN A 3 -26.03 -4.46 -1.06
C GLN A 3 -24.61 -5.05 -0.97
N PHE A 4 -24.47 -6.39 -1.03
CA PHE A 4 -23.18 -7.07 -1.02
C PHE A 4 -22.38 -6.83 -2.30
N LEU A 5 -23.05 -6.79 -3.46
CA LEU A 5 -22.42 -6.46 -4.75
C LEU A 5 -22.03 -4.98 -4.81
N THR A 6 -22.85 -4.09 -4.24
CA THR A 6 -22.55 -2.65 -4.17
C THR A 6 -21.31 -2.35 -3.31
N HIS A 7 -21.13 -3.05 -2.20
CA HIS A 7 -20.02 -2.81 -1.27
C HIS A 7 -18.84 -3.79 -1.41
N TYR A 8 -18.85 -4.67 -2.42
CA TYR A 8 -17.82 -5.69 -2.63
C TYR A 8 -16.40 -5.12 -2.59
N ASN A 9 -16.18 -3.96 -3.20
CA ASN A 9 -14.88 -3.29 -3.19
C ASN A 9 -14.38 -2.99 -1.76
N TYR A 10 -15.26 -2.58 -0.84
CA TYR A 10 -14.87 -2.27 0.53
C TYR A 10 -14.48 -3.53 1.32
N TRP A 11 -15.20 -4.64 1.13
CA TRP A 11 -14.87 -5.91 1.78
C TRP A 11 -13.50 -6.45 1.32
N VAL A 12 -13.23 -6.38 0.01
CA VAL A 12 -11.95 -6.79 -0.56
C VAL A 12 -10.82 -5.90 -0.04
N VAL A 13 -11.03 -4.59 0.02
CA VAL A 13 -10.07 -3.62 0.56
C VAL A 13 -9.73 -3.94 2.02
N ILE A 14 -10.74 -4.18 2.87
CA ILE A 14 -10.52 -4.49 4.28
C ILE A 14 -9.75 -5.80 4.42
N ALA A 15 -10.10 -6.83 3.65
CA ALA A 15 -9.38 -8.10 3.67
C ALA A 15 -7.92 -7.93 3.25
N LEU A 16 -7.65 -7.23 2.14
CA LEU A 16 -6.28 -6.96 1.68
C LEU A 16 -5.48 -6.13 2.69
N MET A 17 -6.12 -5.13 3.30
CA MET A 17 -5.52 -4.29 4.33
C MET A 17 -5.12 -5.12 5.55
N MET A 18 -6.00 -5.99 6.04
CA MET A 18 -5.71 -6.88 7.17
C MET A 18 -4.61 -7.89 6.84
N ILE A 19 -4.59 -8.45 5.62
CA ILE A 19 -3.53 -9.37 5.17
C ILE A 19 -2.19 -8.64 5.12
N GLY A 20 -2.13 -7.44 4.52
CA GLY A 20 -0.91 -6.64 4.46
C GLY A 20 -0.36 -6.31 5.85
N PHE A 21 -1.23 -5.90 6.77
CA PHE A 21 -0.86 -5.63 8.15
C PHE A 21 -0.37 -6.89 8.88
N PHE A 22 -1.06 -8.02 8.70
CA PHE A 22 -0.65 -9.29 9.29
C PHE A 22 0.73 -9.74 8.81
N VAL A 23 1.04 -9.58 7.52
CA VAL A 23 2.38 -9.92 6.97
C VAL A 23 3.48 -9.09 7.61
N VAL A 24 3.24 -7.81 7.89
CA VAL A 24 4.24 -6.94 8.54
C VAL A 24 4.57 -7.41 9.96
N ILE A 25 3.57 -7.88 10.71
CA ILE A 25 3.75 -8.35 12.09
C ILE A 25 4.32 -9.76 12.14
N ALA A 26 3.82 -10.66 11.29
CA ALA A 26 4.10 -12.09 11.40
C ALA A 26 5.43 -12.54 10.77
N GLN A 27 6.03 -11.73 9.89
CA GLN A 27 7.25 -12.13 9.18
C GLN A 27 8.50 -11.58 9.86
N GLY A 28 9.46 -12.44 10.21
CA GLY A 28 10.79 -12.03 10.71
C GLY A 28 11.74 -11.52 9.62
N ASN A 29 11.46 -11.84 8.36
CA ASN A 29 12.29 -11.40 7.24
C ASN A 29 11.97 -9.96 6.83
N LEU A 30 12.98 -9.08 6.88
CA LEU A 30 12.82 -7.65 6.60
C LEU A 30 12.29 -7.34 5.18
N VAL A 31 12.64 -8.16 4.18
CA VAL A 31 12.13 -8.01 2.81
C VAL A 31 10.65 -8.35 2.74
N LYS A 32 10.22 -9.40 3.43
CA LYS A 32 8.80 -9.79 3.47
C LYS A 32 7.95 -8.74 4.19
N LYS A 33 8.48 -8.08 5.23
CA LYS A 33 7.82 -6.93 5.87
C LYS A 33 7.60 -5.78 4.89
N LEU A 34 8.61 -5.43 4.07
CA LEU A 34 8.46 -4.41 3.03
C LEU A 34 7.39 -4.75 1.99
N ILE A 35 7.30 -6.03 1.60
CA ILE A 35 6.23 -6.51 0.70
C ILE A 35 4.85 -6.38 1.36
N GLY A 36 4.73 -6.78 2.64
CA GLY A 36 3.49 -6.62 3.42
C GLY A 36 3.03 -5.16 3.50
N LEU A 37 3.97 -4.24 3.73
CA LEU A 37 3.70 -2.80 3.76
C LEU A 37 3.22 -2.27 2.40
N ASN A 38 3.80 -2.77 1.29
CA ASN A 38 3.34 -2.41 -0.05
C ASN A 38 1.91 -2.88 -0.31
N ILE A 39 1.57 -4.11 0.08
CA ILE A 39 0.20 -4.65 -0.04
C ILE A 39 -0.80 -3.80 0.77
N PHE A 40 -0.42 -3.41 1.99
CA PHE A 40 -1.22 -2.51 2.82
C PHE A 40 -1.46 -1.18 2.11
N GLN A 41 -0.41 -0.56 1.56
CA GLN A 41 -0.50 0.70 0.84
C GLN A 41 -1.40 0.61 -0.40
N THR A 42 -1.29 -0.46 -1.20
CA THR A 42 -2.17 -0.70 -2.35
C THR A 42 -3.63 -0.81 -1.94
N SER A 43 -3.91 -1.43 -0.78
CA SER A 43 -5.28 -1.56 -0.25
C SER A 43 -5.89 -0.18 0.06
N VAL A 44 -5.10 0.72 0.67
CA VAL A 44 -5.52 2.10 0.94
C VAL A 44 -5.80 2.86 -0.36
N PHE A 45 -5.00 2.65 -1.41
CA PHE A 45 -5.24 3.29 -2.71
C PHE A 45 -6.61 2.88 -3.28
N ILE A 46 -6.92 1.59 -3.29
CA ILE A 46 -8.20 1.07 -3.80
C ILE A 46 -9.37 1.62 -2.98
N MET A 47 -9.20 1.80 -1.67
CA MET A 47 -10.20 2.42 -0.79
C MET A 47 -10.54 3.85 -1.24
N TYR A 48 -9.51 4.68 -1.44
CA TYR A 48 -9.68 6.09 -1.83
C TYR A 48 -10.25 6.22 -3.24
N ILE A 49 -9.83 5.39 -4.20
CA ILE A 49 -10.39 5.38 -5.56
C ILE A 49 -11.87 5.03 -5.52
N SER A 50 -12.24 4.00 -4.74
CA SER A 50 -13.63 3.56 -4.62
C SER A 50 -14.51 4.64 -4.00
N ALA A 51 -14.01 5.38 -3.01
CA ALA A 51 -14.71 6.52 -2.41
C ALA A 51 -14.83 7.74 -3.35
N GLY A 52 -13.88 7.93 -4.27
CA GLY A 52 -13.87 9.03 -5.24
C GLY A 52 -14.73 8.82 -6.49
N LYS A 53 -15.22 7.60 -6.71
CA LYS A 53 -16.00 7.24 -7.90
C LYS A 53 -17.42 7.80 -7.80
N VAL A 54 -17.81 8.62 -8.78
CA VAL A 54 -19.19 9.10 -8.95
C VAL A 54 -19.91 8.20 -9.96
N SER A 55 -21.15 7.80 -9.65
CA SER A 55 -21.95 6.96 -10.56
C SER A 55 -22.18 7.68 -11.89
N GLY A 56 -21.73 7.08 -13.00
CA GLY A 56 -21.83 7.65 -14.35
C GLY A 56 -20.81 8.75 -14.66
N GLY A 57 -19.88 9.05 -13.76
CA GLY A 57 -18.84 10.06 -13.96
C GLY A 57 -17.64 9.50 -14.72
N SER A 58 -17.26 10.14 -15.82
CA SER A 58 -16.04 9.82 -16.57
C SER A 58 -14.78 10.33 -15.86
N ALA A 59 -13.60 9.94 -16.33
CA ALA A 59 -12.33 10.43 -15.81
C ALA A 59 -12.26 11.98 -15.89
N PRO A 60 -11.71 12.67 -14.88
CA PRO A 60 -11.64 14.14 -14.81
C PRO A 60 -10.62 14.71 -15.82
N ILE A 61 -10.89 14.53 -17.11
CA ILE A 61 -10.10 15.00 -18.24
C ILE A 61 -11.07 15.80 -19.10
N LEU A 62 -10.80 17.11 -19.25
CA LEU A 62 -11.67 17.98 -20.05
C LEU A 62 -11.85 17.41 -21.47
N SER A 63 -13.09 17.14 -21.83
CA SER A 63 -13.50 16.70 -23.15
C SER A 63 -14.89 17.27 -23.45
N ASP A 64 -15.10 17.70 -24.70
CA ASP A 64 -16.34 18.37 -25.13
C ASP A 64 -17.58 17.44 -25.10
N SER A 65 -17.37 16.12 -24.97
CA SER A 65 -18.39 15.08 -24.99
C SER A 65 -18.81 14.55 -23.61
N VAL A 66 -18.26 15.09 -22.52
CA VAL A 66 -18.49 14.57 -21.15
C VAL A 66 -19.12 15.63 -20.26
N ALA A 67 -20.34 15.35 -19.79
CA ALA A 67 -21.11 16.23 -18.90
C ALA A 67 -20.89 15.95 -17.40
N LEU A 68 -20.39 14.76 -17.03
CA LEU A 68 -20.21 14.36 -15.63
C LEU A 68 -18.81 13.78 -15.41
N TYR A 69 -18.07 14.38 -14.47
CA TYR A 69 -16.72 13.96 -14.09
C TYR A 69 -16.72 13.32 -12.71
N SER A 70 -15.86 12.31 -12.52
CA SER A 70 -15.53 11.79 -11.18
C SER A 70 -14.72 12.82 -10.38
N ASN A 71 -14.69 12.68 -9.05
CA ASN A 71 -14.00 13.64 -8.18
C ASN A 71 -12.49 13.63 -8.46
N PRO A 72 -11.87 14.78 -8.82
CA PRO A 72 -10.44 14.87 -9.10
C PRO A 72 -9.56 14.80 -7.84
N LEU A 73 -10.10 15.12 -6.66
CA LEU A 73 -9.31 15.21 -5.42
C LEU A 73 -8.65 13.87 -5.04
N PRO A 74 -9.37 12.73 -4.98
CA PRO A 74 -8.74 11.45 -4.65
C PRO A 74 -7.69 11.01 -5.67
N HIS A 75 -7.86 11.39 -6.96
CA HIS A 75 -6.92 11.03 -8.01
C HIS A 75 -5.54 11.70 -7.79
N VAL A 76 -5.54 12.99 -7.45
CA VAL A 76 -4.29 13.73 -7.17
C VAL A 76 -3.64 13.25 -5.87
N LEU A 77 -4.44 13.02 -4.81
CA LEU A 77 -3.93 12.53 -3.53
C LEU A 77 -3.28 11.14 -3.62
N ILE A 78 -3.79 10.27 -4.48
CA ILE A 78 -3.21 8.95 -4.68
C ILE A 78 -1.94 9.04 -5.52
N LEU A 79 -1.90 9.89 -6.54
CA LEU A 79 -0.71 10.05 -7.36
C LEU A 79 0.49 10.48 -6.51
N THR A 80 0.30 11.41 -5.55
CA THR A 80 1.35 11.80 -4.61
C THR A 80 1.70 10.68 -3.64
N ALA A 81 0.71 9.96 -3.12
CA ALA A 81 0.93 8.84 -2.21
C ALA A 81 1.71 7.68 -2.86
N ILE A 82 1.49 7.40 -4.16
CA ILE A 82 2.25 6.41 -4.92
C ILE A 82 3.73 6.78 -4.99
N VAL A 83 4.04 8.04 -5.33
CA VAL A 83 5.43 8.51 -5.44
C VAL A 83 6.15 8.40 -4.09
N VAL A 84 5.51 8.84 -3.00
CA VAL A 84 6.06 8.72 -1.63
C VAL A 84 6.23 7.26 -1.24
N GLY A 85 5.27 6.39 -1.58
CA GLY A 85 5.33 4.96 -1.30
C GLY A 85 6.48 4.23 -2.01
N ILE A 86 6.74 4.55 -3.28
CA ILE A 86 7.88 4.00 -4.01
C ILE A 86 9.20 4.52 -3.43
N ALA A 87 9.29 5.81 -3.10
CA ALA A 87 10.48 6.40 -2.51
C ALA A 87 10.83 5.78 -1.13
N THR A 88 9.82 5.60 -0.27
CA THR A 88 9.99 4.97 1.04
C THR A 88 10.32 3.48 0.93
N THR A 89 9.73 2.76 -0.04
CA THR A 89 10.09 1.36 -0.30
C THR A 89 11.54 1.23 -0.79
N ALA A 90 11.98 2.10 -1.70
CA ALA A 90 13.36 2.12 -2.18
C ALA A 90 14.35 2.41 -1.04
N LEU A 91 14.03 3.39 -0.20
CA LEU A 91 14.81 3.69 1.01
C LEU A 91 14.84 2.49 1.96
N GLY A 92 13.69 1.88 2.23
CA GLY A 92 13.57 0.70 3.09
C GLY A 92 14.42 -0.46 2.58
N LEU A 93 14.37 -0.75 1.28
CA LEU A 93 15.19 -1.80 0.68
C LEU A 93 16.69 -1.46 0.76
N SER A 94 17.06 -0.19 0.58
CA SER A 94 18.45 0.25 0.75
C SER A 94 18.96 0.03 2.18
N LEU A 95 18.10 0.26 3.19
CA LEU A 95 18.42 0.00 4.59
C LEU A 95 18.59 -1.49 4.85
N VAL A 96 17.70 -2.34 4.33
CA VAL A 96 17.82 -3.80 4.43
C VAL A 96 19.13 -4.29 3.81
N LEU A 97 19.56 -3.74 2.67
CA LEU A 97 20.86 -4.06 2.08
C LEU A 97 22.04 -3.62 2.95
N ARG A 98 21.96 -2.46 3.61
CA ARG A 98 23.01 -2.02 4.55
C ARG A 98 23.07 -2.91 5.80
N ILE A 99 21.91 -3.28 6.35
CA ILE A 99 21.82 -4.19 7.50
C ILE A 99 22.40 -5.56 7.13
N LYS A 100 22.05 -6.11 5.96
CA LYS A 100 22.62 -7.37 5.46
C LYS A 100 24.14 -7.31 5.36
N LYS A 101 24.71 -6.19 4.90
CA LYS A 101 26.17 -6.00 4.84
C LYS A 101 26.83 -5.93 6.21
N ALA A 102 26.16 -5.34 7.21
CA ALA A 102 26.69 -5.19 8.56
C ALA A 102 26.57 -6.48 9.39
N TYR A 103 25.41 -7.14 9.37
CA TYR A 103 25.09 -8.29 10.23
C TYR A 103 25.19 -9.65 9.52
N GLY A 104 25.21 -9.67 8.18
CA GLY A 104 25.25 -10.90 7.38
C GLY A 104 23.90 -11.63 7.22
N SER A 105 22.85 -11.22 7.95
CA SER A 105 21.50 -11.78 7.87
C SER A 105 20.46 -10.70 7.55
N ILE A 106 19.30 -11.14 7.04
CA ILE A 106 18.09 -10.34 6.78
C ILE A 106 16.92 -10.74 7.67
N GLU A 107 17.13 -11.75 8.53
CA GLU A 107 16.17 -12.20 9.52
C GLU A 107 16.37 -11.36 10.79
N GLU A 108 15.27 -10.83 11.31
CA GLU A 108 15.27 -9.95 12.48
C GLU A 108 15.82 -10.65 13.74
N ASP A 109 15.46 -11.92 13.96
CA ASP A 109 15.95 -12.74 15.08
C ASP A 109 17.48 -12.87 15.09
N ASP A 110 18.09 -13.04 13.91
CA ASP A 110 19.55 -13.17 13.78
C ASP A 110 20.26 -11.84 14.03
N ILE A 111 19.66 -10.74 13.59
CA ILE A 111 20.19 -9.39 13.81
C ILE A 111 20.16 -9.07 15.31
N GLN A 112 19.05 -9.37 15.98
CA GLN A 112 18.85 -9.07 17.39
C GLN A 112 19.78 -9.88 18.30
N ARG A 113 20.13 -11.12 17.93
CA ARG A 113 21.13 -11.93 18.64
C ARG A 113 22.58 -11.46 18.46
N ARG A 114 22.87 -10.76 17.36
CA ARG A 114 24.22 -10.30 17.01
C ARG A 114 24.49 -8.86 17.46
N ASP A 115 23.46 -8.15 17.92
CA ASP A 115 23.61 -6.81 18.46
C ASP A 115 24.22 -6.88 19.87
N PRO A 116 25.44 -6.37 20.09
CA PRO A 116 26.14 -6.45 21.37
C PRO A 116 25.55 -5.53 22.45
N SER A 117 24.48 -4.78 22.14
CA SER A 117 23.83 -3.86 23.06
C SER A 117 22.70 -4.48 23.90
N CYS A 118 22.48 -5.80 23.81
CA CYS A 118 21.55 -6.58 24.65
C CYS A 118 22.29 -7.54 25.59
#